data_AF-A0A8T5P3K8-F1
#
_entry.id   AF-A0A8T5P3K8-F1
#
_cell.length_a   1.000
_cell.length_b   1.000
_cell.length_c   1.000
_cell.angle_alpha   90.00
_cell.angle_beta   90.00
_cell.angle_gamma   90.00
#
_symmetry.space_group_name_H-M   'P 1'
#
loop_
_entity.id
_entity.type
_entity.pdbx_description
1 polymer ?
#
loop_
_entity_poly.entity_id
_entity_poly.type
_entity_poly.pdbx_seq_one_letter_code
_entity_poly.pdbx_strand_id
1 'polypeptide(L)'
;MSCVLLTGVFVVLGIIGALPYIWLNAFNDTNMGSRILNSLFESVSGFTTTGFSLISDPSALPRSLMFYRSFTHLIGGLGIVFLLLAFFYTGKTLENMSRVMNFVRVTDNIKRSLVLILVVYSVYVAVFSGIFYLMGFTNIADTISVVLSSLMTGGFSPVADFSPYAAFPAGLIVIVMMIRIRS
;
A
#
# COMPACT_ATOMS: atom_id res chain seq x y z
N MET A 1 -3.88 -22.43 -13.95
CA MET A 1 -5.19 -21.79 -13.69
C MET A 1 -5.08 -20.60 -12.74
N SER A 2 -4.33 -20.73 -11.63
CA SER A 2 -4.21 -19.68 -10.60
C SER A 2 -3.56 -18.36 -11.08
N CYS A 3 -2.55 -18.40 -11.95
CA CYS A 3 -1.89 -17.18 -12.43
C CYS A 3 -2.78 -16.28 -13.30
N VAL A 4 -3.66 -16.87 -14.11
CA VAL A 4 -4.57 -16.12 -15.01
C VAL A 4 -5.67 -15.43 -14.19
N LEU A 5 -6.22 -16.12 -13.19
CA LEU A 5 -7.18 -15.52 -12.27
C LEU A 5 -6.57 -14.34 -11.52
N LEU A 6 -5.32 -14.49 -11.09
CA LEU A 6 -4.67 -13.50 -10.26
C LEU A 6 -4.24 -12.25 -11.03
N THR A 7 -3.72 -12.43 -12.25
CA THR A 7 -3.46 -11.31 -13.17
C THR A 7 -4.77 -10.59 -13.52
N GLY A 8 -5.85 -11.33 -13.76
CA GLY A 8 -7.19 -10.76 -13.96
C GLY A 8 -7.65 -9.89 -12.79
N VAL A 9 -7.43 -10.32 -11.54
CA VAL A 9 -7.79 -9.54 -10.34
C VAL A 9 -7.04 -8.20 -10.29
N PHE A 10 -5.73 -8.18 -10.52
CA PHE A 10 -4.95 -6.92 -10.51
C PHE A 10 -5.36 -5.96 -11.63
N VAL A 11 -5.68 -6.49 -12.82
CA VAL A 11 -6.20 -5.67 -13.94
C VAL A 11 -7.55 -5.06 -13.58
N VAL A 12 -8.48 -5.85 -13.05
CA VAL A 12 -9.81 -5.37 -12.65
C VAL A 12 -9.70 -4.36 -11.50
N LEU A 13 -8.84 -4.60 -10.51
CA LEU A 13 -8.59 -3.65 -9.42
C LEU A 13 -8.03 -2.33 -9.93
N GLY A 14 -7.07 -2.35 -10.86
CA GLY A 14 -6.53 -1.14 -11.48
C GLY A 14 -7.60 -0.32 -12.21
N ILE A 15 -8.50 -0.98 -12.95
CA ILE A 15 -9.61 -0.32 -13.66
C ILE A 15 -10.63 0.27 -12.68
N ILE A 16 -11.07 -0.52 -11.70
CA ILE A 16 -12.06 -0.07 -10.71
C ILE A 16 -11.49 1.06 -9.86
N GLY A 17 -10.23 0.97 -9.45
CA GLY A 17 -9.60 2.00 -8.65
C GLY A 17 -9.23 3.27 -9.41
N ALA A 18 -9.31 3.25 -10.74
CA ALA A 18 -9.19 4.47 -11.55
C ALA A 18 -10.46 5.34 -11.48
N LEU A 19 -11.62 4.76 -11.17
CA LEU A 19 -12.92 5.47 -11.13
C LEU A 19 -12.92 6.74 -10.28
N PRO A 20 -12.45 6.74 -9.00
CA PRO A 20 -12.44 7.96 -8.20
C PRO A 20 -11.59 9.06 -8.83
N TYR A 21 -10.43 8.75 -9.42
CA TYR A 21 -9.58 9.75 -10.06
C TYR A 21 -10.23 10.36 -11.32
N ILE A 22 -10.97 9.56 -12.09
CA ILE A 22 -11.71 10.00 -13.28
C ILE A 22 -12.85 10.94 -12.88
N TRP A 23 -13.60 10.60 -11.83
CA TRP A 23 -14.77 11.36 -11.38
C TRP A 23 -14.38 12.70 -10.74
N LEU A 24 -13.31 12.69 -9.95
CA LEU A 24 -12.79 13.89 -9.27
C LEU A 24 -11.94 14.79 -10.17
N ASN A 25 -11.71 14.39 -11.43
CA ASN A 25 -10.78 15.02 -12.37
C ASN A 25 -9.43 15.37 -11.70
N ALA A 26 -8.83 14.38 -11.05
CA ALA A 26 -7.66 14.57 -10.18
C ALA A 26 -6.44 15.25 -10.86
N PHE A 27 -6.40 15.22 -12.20
CA PHE A 27 -5.31 15.76 -13.03
C PHE A 27 -5.65 17.10 -13.70
N ASN A 28 -6.87 17.62 -13.51
CA ASN A 28 -7.37 18.82 -14.22
C ASN A 28 -7.18 18.78 -15.75
N ASP A 29 -7.26 17.59 -16.33
CA ASP A 29 -7.12 17.39 -17.77
C ASP A 29 -8.40 17.79 -18.52
N THR A 30 -8.25 18.54 -19.62
CA THR A 30 -9.36 18.92 -20.52
C THR A 30 -9.73 17.82 -21.51
N ASN A 31 -8.78 16.92 -21.82
CA ASN A 31 -8.97 15.81 -22.74
C ASN A 31 -9.42 14.54 -22.00
N MET A 32 -10.58 13.99 -22.38
CA MET A 32 -11.14 12.77 -21.78
C MET A 32 -10.18 11.57 -21.86
N GLY A 33 -9.46 11.42 -22.98
CA GLY A 33 -8.48 10.35 -23.18
C GLY A 33 -7.28 10.46 -22.23
N SER A 34 -6.72 11.66 -22.09
CA SER A 34 -5.63 11.95 -21.14
C SER A 34 -6.05 11.61 -19.70
N ARG A 35 -7.25 12.08 -19.32
CA ARG A 35 -7.80 11.87 -17.98
C ARG A 35 -7.91 10.38 -17.62
N ILE A 36 -8.37 9.54 -18.55
CA ILE A 36 -8.52 8.10 -18.31
C ILE A 36 -7.15 7.43 -18.18
N LEU A 37 -6.21 7.73 -19.08
CA LEU A 37 -4.87 7.13 -19.05
C LEU A 37 -4.10 7.52 -17.79
N ASN A 38 -4.12 8.80 -17.41
CA ASN A 38 -3.44 9.29 -16.21
C ASN A 38 -4.06 8.68 -14.94
N SER A 39 -5.39 8.57 -14.89
CA SER A 39 -6.11 7.93 -13.78
C SER A 39 -5.81 6.43 -13.65
N LEU A 40 -5.73 5.72 -14.79
CA LEU A 40 -5.35 4.31 -14.81
C LEU A 40 -3.91 4.11 -14.38
N PHE A 41 -2.99 4.95 -14.85
CA PHE A 41 -1.57 4.89 -14.45
C PHE A 41 -1.42 5.06 -12.94
N GLU A 42 -2.08 6.08 -12.38
CA GLU A 42 -2.03 6.38 -10.95
C GLU A 42 -2.62 5.23 -10.10
N SER A 43 -3.76 4.67 -10.54
CA SER A 43 -4.40 3.53 -9.90
C SER A 43 -3.50 2.30 -9.93
N VAL A 44 -2.97 1.93 -11.10
CA VAL A 44 -2.09 0.77 -11.26
C VAL A 44 -0.84 0.92 -10.39
N SER A 45 -0.18 2.08 -10.44
CA SER A 45 0.99 2.39 -9.61
C SER A 45 0.72 2.22 -8.11
N GLY A 46 -0.47 2.63 -7.65
CA GLY A 46 -0.94 2.42 -6.28
C GLY A 46 -1.18 0.94 -5.95
N PHE A 47 -1.88 0.18 -6.78
CA PHE A 47 -2.10 -1.25 -6.48
C PHE A 47 -0.84 -2.12 -6.64
N THR A 48 0.14 -1.68 -7.43
CA THR A 48 1.42 -2.38 -7.58
C THR A 48 2.50 -1.89 -6.62
N THR A 49 2.14 -1.00 -5.68
CA THR A 49 3.09 -0.41 -4.71
C THR A 49 4.32 0.19 -5.37
N THR A 50 4.16 0.77 -6.56
CA THR A 50 5.25 1.36 -7.35
C THR A 50 5.52 2.79 -6.93
N GLY A 51 4.48 3.54 -6.55
CA GLY A 51 4.65 4.87 -6.00
C GLY A 51 4.90 5.99 -6.98
N PHE A 52 4.91 5.70 -8.28
CA PHE A 52 5.02 6.74 -9.29
C PHE A 52 3.70 7.47 -9.45
N SER A 53 3.78 8.79 -9.44
CA SER A 53 2.64 9.70 -9.48
C SER A 53 2.79 10.63 -10.68
N LEU A 54 1.71 10.79 -11.45
CA LEU A 54 1.62 11.83 -12.48
C LEU A 54 1.04 13.14 -11.92
N ILE A 55 0.49 13.09 -10.70
CA ILE A 55 -0.01 14.27 -9.99
C ILE A 55 1.18 15.14 -9.58
N SER A 56 1.23 16.36 -10.12
CA SER A 56 2.32 17.32 -9.86
C SER A 56 2.19 18.03 -8.52
N ASP A 57 0.96 18.38 -8.13
CA ASP A 57 0.68 19.02 -6.85
C ASP A 57 -0.34 18.19 -6.05
N PRO A 58 0.15 17.30 -5.15
CA PRO A 58 -0.71 16.52 -4.27
C PRO A 58 -1.60 17.40 -3.39
N SER A 59 -1.12 18.60 -3.00
CA SER A 59 -1.79 19.45 -2.00
C SER A 59 -3.11 20.06 -2.49
N ALA A 60 -3.27 20.17 -3.81
CA ALA A 60 -4.51 20.64 -4.44
C ALA A 60 -5.64 19.59 -4.43
N LEU A 61 -5.35 18.32 -4.09
CA LEU A 61 -6.35 17.26 -4.09
C LEU A 61 -7.13 17.24 -2.77
N PRO A 62 -8.40 16.78 -2.80
CA PRO A 62 -9.15 16.58 -1.57
C PRO A 62 -8.48 15.49 -0.72
N ARG A 63 -8.47 15.71 0.61
CA ARG A 63 -7.85 14.79 1.58
C ARG A 63 -8.37 13.36 1.50
N SER A 64 -9.64 13.18 1.15
CA SER A 64 -10.24 11.86 0.93
C SER A 64 -9.53 11.08 -0.18
N LEU A 65 -9.13 11.78 -1.26
CA LEU A 65 -8.43 11.18 -2.38
C LEU A 65 -6.95 10.94 -2.07
N MET A 66 -6.31 11.82 -1.29
CA MET A 66 -4.95 11.57 -0.77
C MET A 66 -4.91 10.30 0.09
N PHE A 67 -5.87 10.15 1.01
CA PHE A 67 -5.99 8.95 1.83
C PHE A 67 -6.25 7.71 0.96
N TYR A 68 -7.14 7.82 -0.04
CA TYR A 68 -7.42 6.74 -0.98
C TYR A 68 -6.15 6.27 -1.71
N ARG A 69 -5.29 7.20 -2.16
CA ARG A 69 -3.99 6.87 -2.79
C ARG A 69 -3.14 6.00 -1.88
N SER A 70 -2.91 6.40 -0.64
CA SER A 70 -2.14 5.58 0.30
C SER A 70 -2.83 4.27 0.67
N PHE A 71 -4.17 4.23 0.68
CA PHE A 71 -4.93 3.01 0.91
C PHE A 71 -4.79 1.99 -0.23
N THR A 72 -4.64 2.45 -1.47
CA THR A 72 -4.39 1.53 -2.61
C THR A 72 -3.07 0.78 -2.45
N HIS A 73 -2.03 1.40 -1.86
CA HIS A 73 -0.79 0.71 -1.50
C HIS A 73 -1.02 -0.41 -0.49
N LEU A 74 -1.88 -0.20 0.51
CA LEU A 74 -2.23 -1.24 1.48
C LEU A 74 -2.91 -2.43 0.82
N ILE A 75 -3.90 -2.17 -0.03
CA ILE A 75 -4.61 -3.23 -0.76
C ILE A 75 -3.66 -3.97 -1.69
N GLY A 76 -2.82 -3.24 -2.42
CA GLY A 76 -1.83 -3.79 -3.33
C GLY A 76 -0.80 -4.69 -2.66
N GLY A 77 -0.20 -4.18 -1.57
CA GLY A 77 0.78 -4.92 -0.78
C GLY A 77 0.20 -6.18 -0.16
N LEU A 78 -1.00 -6.10 0.44
CA LEU A 78 -1.71 -7.27 0.95
C LEU A 78 -2.07 -8.27 -0.18
N GLY A 79 -2.45 -7.77 -1.35
CA GLY A 79 -2.74 -8.58 -2.54
C GLY A 79 -1.56 -9.44 -2.98
N ILE A 80 -0.34 -8.87 -3.00
CA ILE A 80 0.90 -9.61 -3.33
C ILE A 80 1.24 -10.63 -2.23
N VAL A 81 1.04 -10.30 -0.95
CA VAL A 81 1.23 -11.27 0.14
C VAL A 81 0.27 -12.46 0.00
N PHE A 82 -0.98 -12.19 -0.36
CA PHE A 82 -2.00 -13.22 -0.55
C PHE A 82 -1.71 -14.09 -1.78
N LEU A 83 -1.20 -13.49 -2.86
CA LEU A 83 -0.68 -14.18 -4.05
C LEU A 83 0.37 -15.21 -3.65
N LEU A 84 1.39 -14.77 -2.90
CA LEU A 84 2.50 -15.63 -2.49
C LEU A 84 1.98 -16.80 -1.65
N LEU A 85 1.11 -16.54 -0.67
CA LEU A 85 0.49 -17.59 0.14
C LEU A 85 -0.28 -18.61 -0.72
N ALA A 86 -1.16 -18.16 -1.61
CA ALA A 86 -1.95 -19.04 -2.47
C ALA A 86 -1.06 -19.95 -3.35
N PHE A 87 0.06 -19.42 -3.85
CA PHE A 87 1.03 -20.17 -4.63
C PHE A 87 1.73 -21.26 -3.78
N PHE A 88 2.25 -20.90 -2.61
CA PHE A 88 2.96 -21.83 -1.73
C PHE A 88 2.07 -22.94 -1.16
N TYR A 89 0.79 -22.67 -0.89
CA TYR A 89 -0.14 -23.69 -0.36
C TYR A 89 -0.60 -24.73 -1.40
N THR A 90 -0.47 -24.45 -2.70
CA THR A 90 -0.89 -25.38 -3.75
C THR A 90 0.22 -26.40 -4.10
N GLY A 91 1.48 -26.11 -3.77
CA GLY A 91 2.61 -27.03 -3.96
C GLY A 91 2.86 -27.90 -2.72
N LYS A 92 3.01 -29.21 -2.89
CA LYS A 92 3.52 -30.15 -1.87
C LYS A 92 4.98 -29.84 -1.49
N THR A 93 5.23 -28.68 -0.89
CA THR A 93 6.56 -28.24 -0.48
C THR A 93 6.52 -27.44 0.82
N LEU A 94 5.49 -27.69 1.65
CA LEU A 94 5.42 -27.14 3.01
C LEU A 94 6.52 -27.73 3.92
N GLU A 95 7.07 -28.90 3.57
CA GLU A 95 8.05 -29.61 4.39
C GLU A 95 9.47 -29.02 4.32
N ASN A 96 9.87 -28.40 3.20
CA ASN A 96 11.23 -27.86 3.04
C ASN A 96 11.37 -26.35 3.31
N MET A 97 10.28 -25.57 3.23
CA MET A 97 10.34 -24.13 3.52
C MET A 97 10.19 -23.78 5.01
N SER A 98 9.61 -24.67 5.81
CA SER A 98 9.49 -24.48 7.27
C SER A 98 10.84 -24.41 8.01
N ARG A 99 11.96 -24.81 7.38
CA ARG A 99 13.31 -24.76 7.99
C ARG A 99 14.13 -23.51 7.67
N VAL A 100 13.81 -22.80 6.59
CA VAL A 100 14.64 -21.67 6.12
C VAL A 100 14.03 -20.32 6.50
N MET A 101 12.74 -20.31 6.80
CA MET A 101 11.95 -19.11 6.98
C MET A 101 11.11 -19.32 8.23
N ASN A 102 11.54 -18.76 9.37
CA ASN A 102 10.84 -18.76 10.67
C ASN A 102 9.50 -17.99 10.62
N PHE A 103 8.72 -18.11 9.55
CA PHE A 103 7.35 -17.65 9.55
C PHE A 103 6.58 -18.62 10.43
N VAL A 104 6.28 -18.13 11.64
CA VAL A 104 5.09 -18.42 12.45
C VAL A 104 4.28 -19.53 11.82
N ARG A 105 4.32 -20.74 12.38
CA ARG A 105 3.50 -21.92 12.00
C ARG A 105 2.20 -21.46 11.33
N VAL A 106 2.26 -21.35 10.01
CA VAL A 106 1.17 -20.75 9.25
C VAL A 106 0.09 -21.84 9.29
N THR A 107 -0.91 -21.63 10.14
CA THR A 107 -1.93 -22.62 10.47
C THR A 107 -2.49 -23.23 9.18
N ASP A 108 -2.86 -24.51 9.19
CA ASP A 108 -3.43 -25.27 8.04
C ASP A 108 -4.61 -24.59 7.31
N ASN A 109 -5.13 -23.48 7.85
CA ASN A 109 -6.19 -22.68 7.27
C ASN A 109 -5.64 -21.37 6.68
N ILE A 110 -5.53 -21.30 5.35
CA ILE A 110 -5.18 -20.09 4.59
C ILE A 110 -5.97 -18.87 5.08
N LYS A 111 -7.28 -19.02 5.31
CA LYS A 111 -8.15 -17.94 5.81
C LYS A 111 -7.65 -17.34 7.13
N ARG A 112 -7.18 -18.19 8.06
CA ARG A 112 -6.69 -17.74 9.37
C ARG A 112 -5.39 -16.95 9.22
N SER A 113 -4.52 -17.39 8.32
CA SER A 113 -3.26 -16.72 7.99
C SER A 113 -3.49 -15.34 7.38
N LEU A 114 -4.47 -15.21 6.46
CA LEU A 114 -4.87 -13.93 5.89
C LEU A 114 -5.37 -12.95 6.97
N VAL A 115 -6.23 -13.43 7.88
CA VAL A 115 -6.75 -12.62 8.98
C VAL A 115 -5.62 -12.19 9.93
N LEU A 116 -4.71 -13.10 10.27
CA LEU A 116 -3.58 -12.78 11.14
C LEU A 116 -2.69 -11.69 10.52
N ILE A 117 -2.39 -11.80 9.23
CA ILE A 117 -1.62 -10.79 8.50
C ILE A 117 -2.33 -9.44 8.54
N LEU A 118 -3.63 -9.41 8.25
CA LEU A 118 -4.43 -8.17 8.26
C LEU A 118 -4.42 -7.52 9.66
N VAL A 119 -4.59 -8.32 10.72
CA VAL A 119 -4.54 -7.84 12.11
C VAL A 119 -3.16 -7.27 12.44
N VAL A 120 -2.08 -7.99 12.11
CA VAL A 120 -0.71 -7.55 12.36
C VAL A 120 -0.42 -6.22 11.65
N TYR A 121 -0.74 -6.10 10.36
CA TYR A 121 -0.56 -4.85 9.62
C TYR A 121 -1.42 -3.70 10.19
N SER A 122 -2.66 -3.97 10.59
CA SER A 122 -3.53 -2.97 11.20
C SER A 122 -2.97 -2.45 12.52
N VAL A 123 -2.40 -3.33 13.35
CA VAL A 123 -1.72 -2.96 14.59
C VAL A 123 -0.48 -2.11 14.30
N TYR A 124 0.34 -2.48 13.30
CA TYR A 124 1.49 -1.66 12.91
C TYR A 124 1.08 -0.25 12.48
N VAL A 125 0.03 -0.12 11.66
CA VAL A 125 -0.49 1.19 11.24
C VAL A 125 -0.91 2.01 12.45
N ALA A 126 -1.65 1.41 13.39
CA ALA A 126 -2.11 2.09 14.60
C ALA A 126 -0.96 2.55 15.51
N VAL A 127 0.03 1.66 15.77
CA VAL A 127 1.18 1.95 16.62
C VAL A 127 2.03 3.07 16.03
N PHE A 128 2.40 2.95 14.75
CA PHE A 128 3.25 3.94 14.11
C PHE A 128 2.55 5.28 13.89
N SER A 129 1.26 5.27 13.54
CA SER A 129 0.47 6.50 13.49
C SER A 129 0.38 7.17 14.86
N GLY A 130 0.28 6.40 15.94
CA GLY A 130 0.31 6.92 17.31
C GLY A 130 1.66 7.57 17.68
N ILE A 131 2.77 6.95 17.26
CA ILE A 131 4.11 7.51 17.48
C ILE A 131 4.25 8.86 16.76
N PHE A 132 3.86 8.97 15.49
CA PHE A 132 3.89 10.25 14.78
C PHE A 132 2.97 11.31 15.40
N TYR A 133 1.80 10.91 15.91
CA TYR A 133 0.93 11.84 16.63
C TYR A 133 1.61 12.43 17.88
N LEU A 134 2.32 11.59 18.66
CA LEU A 134 3.09 12.03 19.82
C LEU A 134 4.26 12.96 19.46
N MET A 135 4.76 12.88 18.22
CA MET A 135 5.83 13.74 17.70
C MET A 135 5.32 15.12 17.21
N GLY A 136 4.01 15.38 17.31
CA GLY A 136 3.41 16.67 16.96
C GLY A 136 2.78 16.74 15.57
N PHE A 137 2.69 15.62 14.84
CA PHE A 137 1.93 15.55 13.59
C PHE A 137 0.43 15.48 13.90
N THR A 138 -0.26 16.62 13.83
CA THR A 138 -1.67 16.74 14.23
C THR A 138 -2.66 16.27 13.16
N ASN A 139 -2.23 16.20 11.89
CA ASN A 139 -3.09 15.75 10.79
C ASN A 139 -3.12 14.22 10.70
N ILE A 140 -4.06 13.60 11.41
CA ILE A 140 -4.20 12.15 11.51
C ILE A 140 -4.31 11.47 10.12
N ALA A 141 -5.06 12.07 9.19
CA ALA A 141 -5.23 11.50 7.84
C ALA A 141 -3.90 11.45 7.06
N ASP A 142 -3.09 12.51 7.16
CA ASP A 142 -1.80 12.59 6.47
C ASP A 142 -0.80 11.62 7.12
N THR A 143 -0.77 11.58 8.46
CA THR A 143 0.06 10.66 9.21
C THR A 143 -0.24 9.20 8.88
N ILE A 144 -1.51 8.80 8.88
CA ILE A 144 -1.90 7.43 8.50
C ILE A 144 -1.50 7.16 7.04
N SER A 145 -1.68 8.14 6.15
CA SER A 145 -1.31 8.00 4.73
C SER A 145 0.19 7.79 4.53
N VAL A 146 1.05 8.49 5.29
CA VAL A 146 2.51 8.28 5.30
C VAL A 146 2.85 6.90 5.85
N VAL A 147 2.21 6.47 6.95
CA VAL A 147 2.46 5.16 7.57
C VAL A 147 2.06 4.02 6.63
N LEU A 148 0.88 4.09 6.01
CA LEU A 148 0.40 3.09 5.04
C LEU A 148 1.35 2.98 3.85
N SER A 149 1.77 4.12 3.32
CA SER A 149 2.67 4.17 2.17
C SER A 149 4.07 3.64 2.51
N SER A 150 4.60 3.98 3.69
CA SER A 150 5.91 3.54 4.17
C SER A 150 5.95 2.05 4.48
N LEU A 151 4.93 1.53 5.17
CA LEU A 151 4.82 0.10 5.53
C LEU A 151 4.69 -0.81 4.31
N MET A 152 4.07 -0.32 3.24
CA MET A 152 3.90 -1.05 1.98
C MET A 152 5.01 -0.77 0.97
N THR A 153 6.03 0.03 1.34
CA THR A 153 7.11 0.48 0.45
C THR A 153 6.60 1.18 -0.82
N GLY A 154 5.42 1.80 -0.74
CA GLY A 154 4.74 2.39 -1.88
C GLY A 154 5.14 3.84 -2.16
N GLY A 155 5.67 4.60 -1.20
CA GLY A 155 6.32 5.90 -1.50
C GLY A 155 5.42 7.08 -1.91
N PHE A 156 4.09 6.95 -1.97
CA PHE A 156 3.19 8.11 -2.08
C PHE A 156 3.29 8.98 -0.82
N SER A 157 3.37 10.29 -1.04
CA SER A 157 3.32 11.30 0.02
C SER A 157 1.99 12.08 -0.06
N PRO A 158 1.26 12.23 1.06
CA PRO A 158 0.07 13.08 1.12
C PRO A 158 0.42 14.58 1.17
N VAL A 159 1.68 14.91 1.47
CA VAL A 159 2.18 16.28 1.59
C VAL A 159 3.15 16.59 0.47
N ALA A 160 3.09 17.82 -0.06
CA ALA A 160 4.02 18.31 -1.06
C ALA A 160 5.44 18.47 -0.47
N ASP A 161 5.53 18.95 0.77
CA ASP A 161 6.80 19.01 1.51
C ASP A 161 6.92 17.82 2.47
N PHE A 162 7.77 16.87 2.10
CA PHE A 162 8.08 15.70 2.92
C PHE A 162 9.23 15.95 3.92
N SER A 163 9.86 17.13 3.90
CA SER A 163 10.99 17.47 4.79
C SER A 163 10.71 17.18 6.28
N PRO A 164 9.52 17.50 6.84
CA PRO A 164 9.23 17.21 8.25
C PRO A 164 9.23 15.71 8.58
N TYR A 165 8.79 14.87 7.64
CA TYR A 165 8.77 13.42 7.79
C TYR A 165 10.14 12.78 7.52
N ALA A 166 11.01 13.44 6.75
CA ALA A 166 12.38 13.03 6.51
C ALA A 166 13.37 13.49 7.60
N ALA A 167 13.02 14.54 8.35
CA ALA A 167 13.85 15.09 9.41
C ALA A 167 14.01 14.11 10.59
N PHE A 168 15.14 14.20 11.29
CA PHE A 168 15.34 13.41 12.51
C PHE A 168 14.42 13.94 13.64
N PRO A 169 13.70 13.07 14.38
CA PRO A 169 13.77 11.59 14.39
C PRO A 169 12.73 10.88 13.50
N ALA A 170 11.78 11.61 12.91
CA ALA A 170 10.69 11.06 12.09
C ALA A 170 11.21 10.21 10.92
N GLY A 171 12.23 10.68 10.22
CA GLY A 171 12.84 10.00 9.07
C GLY A 171 13.46 8.65 9.44
N LEU A 172 14.00 8.51 10.65
CA LEU A 172 14.54 7.23 11.12
C LEU A 172 13.42 6.20 11.27
N ILE A 173 12.25 6.61 11.78
CA ILE A 173 11.08 5.73 11.91
C ILE A 173 10.58 5.32 10.53
N VAL A 174 10.51 6.26 9.56
CA VAL A 174 10.15 5.95 8.16
C VAL A 174 11.13 4.92 7.57
N ILE A 175 12.44 5.12 7.76
CA ILE A 175 13.47 4.18 7.31
C ILE A 175 13.29 2.80 7.96
N VAL A 176 13.03 2.74 9.26
CA VAL A 176 12.78 1.49 9.98
C VAL A 176 11.53 0.78 9.44
N MET A 177 10.47 1.51 9.07
CA MET A 177 9.29 0.91 8.42
C MET A 177 9.61 0.33 7.04
N MET A 178 10.47 0.99 6.26
CA MET A 178 10.86 0.52 4.93
C MET A 178 11.88 -0.62 4.96
N ILE A 179 12.73 -0.68 5.99
CA ILE A 179 13.70 -1.77 6.17
C ILE A 179 12.94 -3.00 6.68
N ARG A 180 12.76 -3.97 5.80
CA ARG A 180 12.22 -5.29 6.14
C ARG A 180 13.13 -5.94 7.20
N ILE A 181 12.60 -6.18 8.39
CA ILE A 181 13.24 -7.05 9.39
C ILE A 181 13.21 -8.47 8.81
N ARG A 182 14.35 -8.88 8.22
CA ARG A 182 14.64 -10.29 7.99
C ARG A 182 15.05 -10.84 9.36
N SER A 183 14.10 -11.41 10.10
CA SER A 183 14.37 -12.28 11.24
C SER A 183 14.05 -13.72 10.89
#